data_AF-A0A9C7PLW5-F1
#
_entry.id   AF-A0A9C7PLW5-F1
#
_cell.length_a   1.000
_cell.length_b   1.000
_cell.length_c   1.000
_cell.angle_alpha   90.00
_cell.angle_beta   90.00
_cell.angle_gamma   90.00
#
_symmetry.space_group_name_H-M   'P 1'
#
loop_
_entity.id
_entity.type
_entity.pdbx_description
1 polymer ?
#
loop_
_entity_poly.entity_id
_entity_poly.type
_entity_poly.pdbx_seq_one_letter_code
_entity_poly.pdbx_strand_id
1 'polypeptide(L)' 'MAATENAHWLEYVDWASPVIREPTVVSGGKVQVPTAVGNGIAWNNEAVARYRVE' A
#
# COMPACT_ATOMS: atom_id res chain seq x y z
N MET A 1 11.79 -2.38 1.24
CA MET A 1 12.60 -1.15 1.20
C MET A 1 13.02 -0.67 2.59
N ALA A 2 12.17 -0.70 3.62
CA ALA A 2 12.55 -0.27 4.98
C ALA A 2 13.67 -1.11 5.65
N ALA A 3 14.00 -2.28 5.08
CA ALA A 3 15.07 -3.17 5.54
C ALA A 3 16.22 -3.32 4.52
N THR A 4 16.25 -2.49 3.47
CA THR A 4 17.31 -2.55 2.44
C THR A 4 18.49 -1.70 2.91
N GLU A 5 19.70 -2.26 2.94
CA GLU A 5 20.91 -1.60 3.47
C GLU A 5 21.17 -0.22 2.85
N ASN A 6 21.07 -0.12 1.53
CA ASN A 6 21.24 1.12 0.78
C ASN A 6 19.90 1.71 0.32
N ALA A 7 18.86 1.66 1.16
CA ALA A 7 17.58 2.27 0.85
C ALA A 7 17.72 3.79 0.62
N HIS A 8 17.01 4.31 -0.38
CA HIS A 8 16.97 5.74 -0.69
C HIS A 8 15.50 6.21 -0.73
N TRP A 9 15.09 6.98 -1.73
CA TRP A 9 13.70 7.39 -1.89
C TRP A 9 12.79 6.20 -2.23
N LEU A 10 11.58 6.24 -1.68
CA LEU A 10 10.48 5.36 -2.03
C LEU A 10 9.52 6.15 -2.93
N GLU A 11 9.26 5.63 -4.13
CA GLU A 11 8.21 6.18 -4.98
C GLU A 11 6.84 5.96 -4.32
N TYR A 12 6.02 7.00 -4.33
CA TYR A 12 4.67 6.94 -3.77
C TYR A 12 3.67 7.47 -4.80
N VAL A 13 2.68 6.62 -5.10
CA VAL A 13 1.48 6.96 -5.86
C VAL A 13 0.33 6.14 -5.28
N ASP A 14 -0.87 6.74 -5.21
CA ASP A 14 -2.04 6.17 -4.54
C ASP A 14 -2.99 5.40 -5.48
N TRP A 15 -2.55 5.06 -6.70
CA TRP A 15 -3.40 4.40 -7.71
C TRP A 15 -4.04 3.10 -7.21
N ALA A 16 -3.36 2.35 -6.35
CA ALA A 16 -3.87 1.10 -5.79
C ALA A 16 -4.81 1.31 -4.59
N SER A 17 -4.81 2.48 -3.96
CA SER A 17 -5.61 2.77 -2.76
C SER A 17 -7.10 2.40 -2.90
N PRO A 18 -7.78 2.58 -4.05
CA PRO A 18 -9.20 2.23 -4.19
C PRO A 18 -9.52 0.74 -3.98
N VAL A 19 -8.57 -0.17 -4.19
CA VAL A 19 -8.77 -1.63 -4.07
C VAL A 19 -8.13 -2.25 -2.83
N ILE A 20 -7.35 -1.47 -2.07
CA ILE A 20 -6.70 -1.90 -0.84
C ILE A 20 -7.59 -1.55 0.35
N ARG A 21 -7.80 -2.52 1.26
CA ARG A 21 -8.65 -2.38 2.44
C ARG A 21 -8.14 -1.31 3.41
N GLU A 22 -6.83 -1.28 3.64
CA GLU A 22 -6.13 -0.31 4.47
C GLU A 22 -5.05 0.36 3.62
N PRO A 23 -5.36 1.48 2.94
CA PRO A 23 -4.40 2.15 2.06
C PRO A 23 -3.15 2.62 2.78
N THR A 24 -2.06 2.74 2.04
CA THR A 24 -0.78 3.24 2.55
C THR A 24 -0.92 4.65 3.12
N VAL A 25 -0.43 4.86 4.34
CA VAL A 25 -0.43 6.17 5.00
C VAL A 25 0.91 6.86 4.79
N VAL A 26 0.86 8.11 4.32
CA VAL A 26 2.02 9.01 4.26
C VAL A 26 1.86 10.09 5.32
N SER A 27 2.87 10.25 6.18
CA SER A 27 2.92 11.29 7.21
C SER A 27 4.31 11.89 7.25
N GLY A 28 4.40 13.23 7.25
CA GLY A 28 5.68 13.94 7.25
C GLY A 28 6.59 13.56 6.07
N GLY A 29 6.02 13.28 4.90
CA GLY A 29 6.77 12.85 3.71
C GLY A 29 7.33 11.42 3.77
N LYS A 30 6.88 10.60 4.73
CA LYS A 30 7.33 9.21 4.90
C LYS A 30 6.14 8.25 4.88
N VAL A 31 6.26 7.17 4.11
CA VAL A 31 5.33 6.04 4.15
C VAL A 31 5.47 5.32 5.50
N GLN A 32 4.34 5.04 6.13
CA GLN A 32 4.28 4.31 7.40
C GLN A 32 4.26 2.80 7.14
N VAL A 33 5.08 2.05 7.88
CA VAL A 33 5.10 0.58 7.80
C VAL A 33 3.92 0.02 8.60
N PRO A 34 3.04 -0.81 8.01
CA PRO A 34 1.94 -1.43 8.73
C PRO A 34 2.44 -2.35 9.86
N THR A 35 1.66 -2.43 10.94
CA THR A 35 1.93 -3.36 12.07
C THR A 35 1.26 -4.73 11.90
N ALA A 36 0.45 -4.90 10.86
CA ALA A 36 -0.17 -6.17 10.51
C ALA A 36 0.88 -7.19 10.04
N VAL A 37 0.62 -8.47 10.28
CA VAL A 37 1.47 -9.56 9.82
C VAL A 37 1.47 -9.62 8.28
N GLY A 38 2.66 -9.80 7.69
CA GLY A 38 2.84 -9.95 6.25
C GLY A 38 3.31 -8.65 5.59
N ASN A 39 2.84 -8.41 4.36
CA ASN A 39 3.22 -7.23 3.56
C ASN A 39 2.26 -6.05 3.72
N GLY A 40 1.26 -6.15 4.61
CA GLY A 40 0.26 -5.10 4.84
C GLY A 40 -0.78 -4.96 3.73
N ILE A 41 -0.90 -5.91 2.81
CA ILE A 41 -1.90 -5.89 1.74
C ILE A 41 -3.09 -6.79 2.11
N ALA A 42 -4.25 -6.18 2.22
CA ALA A 42 -5.54 -6.86 2.24
C ALA A 42 -6.46 -6.22 1.19
N TRP A 43 -7.18 -7.03 0.42
CA TRP A 43 -8.08 -6.52 -0.62
C TRP A 43 -9.39 -6.01 -0.02
N ASN A 44 -9.89 -4.91 -0.61
CA ASN A 44 -11.30 -4.56 -0.54
C ASN A 44 -12.02 -5.36 -1.64
N ASN A 45 -12.63 -6.48 -1.24
CA ASN A 45 -13.26 -7.42 -2.19
C ASN A 45 -14.38 -6.78 -3.02
N GLU A 46 -15.12 -5.83 -2.45
CA GLU A 46 -16.17 -5.10 -3.16
C GLU A 46 -15.57 -4.22 -4.26
N ALA A 47 -14.53 -3.46 -3.93
CA ALA A 47 -13.84 -2.61 -4.90
C ALA A 47 -13.16 -3.43 -6.00
N VAL A 48 -12.52 -4.55 -5.63
CA VAL A 48 -11.93 -5.46 -6.62
C VAL A 48 -13.00 -6.01 -7.56
N ALA A 49 -14.16 -6.42 -7.06
CA ALA A 49 -15.26 -6.88 -7.90
C ALA A 49 -15.77 -5.79 -8.84
N ARG A 50 -15.87 -4.54 -8.35
CA ARG A 50 -16.30 -3.38 -9.13
C ARG A 50 -15.35 -3.02 -10.28
N TYR A 51 -14.04 -3.14 -10.07
CA TYR A 51 -13.01 -2.73 -11.04
C TYR A 51 -12.42 -3.89 -11.86
N ARG A 52 -12.96 -5.10 -11.72
CA ARG A 52 -12.50 -6.26 -12.46
C ARG A 52 -12.75 -6.08 -13.97
N VAL A 53 -11.74 -6.36 -14.77
CA VAL A 53 -11.83 -6.44 -16.24
C VAL A 53 -11.89 -7.91 -16.64
N GLU A 54 -12.65 -8.22 -17.69
CA GLU A 54 -12.79 -9.56 -18.28
C GLU A 54 -11.63 -9.95 -19.19
#